data_AF-A0A0K1FEM0-F1
#
_entry.id   AF-A0A0K1FEM0-F1
#
_cell.length_a   1.000
_cell.length_b   1.000
_cell.length_c   1.000
_cell.angle_alpha   90.00
_cell.angle_beta   90.00
_cell.angle_gamma   90.00
#
_symmetry.space_group_name_H-M   'P 1'
#
loop_
_entity.id
_entity.type
_entity.pdbx_description
1 polymer ?
#
loop_
_entity_poly.entity_id
_entity_poly.type
_entity_poly.pdbx_seq_one_letter_code
_entity_poly.pdbx_strand_id
1 'polypeptide(L)'
;MEDVVREHVTLRSAGPGSLKGLCPFHDEKTPSFTVRPTVGAYHCFGCGAGGDVLRFVQEVDHLSFVEAVERLAAKAGVELHYEDGEAPQREPAGKRQRLVEAHRVASELYAEALLAMPEARTGRDFLRAKGFSGKDCSVFGVGYAPRGGEVVTDHLRSKGFTDEEIVTSGLAAQGRRGPYDRFRGRVVWPIRDVTGDTVGFGARRIFDDDRIEAKYLNTSETPIYKKTSVLYGLDLAKRAMARDRQAVVVEGYTDVMACHLAGVETAVATCGTAFGVDHIKTLRRILRDEAGQAPAKVIFTFDGDAAGQKAAMRAFAEDQRWASQSFVAVADAGQDPNELRQRGGDDAVRHLVEDAVPMFEFAVRTTIGRFDLGTAEGRVMAIRSVAPIIAGIRDEGLRPEYIRTVSGWLGVTVEQVAHEVSVAGTAAAQVPVTSSRAQRPEPSQEAGSTALPPPDLRDPVVFAEHQLLQCLLQYPSLFDVAEVDAIEPEAMVAPAYQLVLEAVRAAGGLSTAVALSGQGWISRVGEHADEEVRPLVTELAVAPVPARLDGATGLPGRRYTDELVRRVREVTLRRRIADAISALQRMDPAQAEESRALGIRIQGLQRELAVLRSEMT
;
A
#
# COMPACT_ATOMS: atom_id res chain seq x y z
N MET A 1 -24.01 -30.12 -14.71
CA MET A 1 -24.87 -29.00 -14.23
C MET A 1 -25.43 -29.31 -12.85
N GLU A 2 -26.28 -30.33 -12.70
CA GLU A 2 -26.87 -30.69 -11.40
C GLU A 2 -25.82 -30.87 -10.30
N ASP A 3 -24.79 -31.69 -10.55
CA ASP A 3 -23.74 -31.99 -9.56
C ASP A 3 -22.96 -30.75 -9.11
N VAL A 4 -22.78 -29.78 -10.00
CA VAL A 4 -22.07 -28.51 -9.69
C VAL A 4 -22.95 -27.63 -8.82
N VAL A 5 -24.23 -27.47 -9.18
CA VAL A 5 -25.13 -26.60 -8.42
C VAL A 5 -25.42 -27.15 -7.01
N ARG A 6 -25.50 -28.48 -6.87
CA ARG A 6 -25.75 -29.13 -5.57
C ARG A 6 -24.67 -28.87 -4.51
N GLU A 7 -23.48 -28.46 -4.90
CA GLU A 7 -22.41 -28.07 -3.97
C GLU A 7 -22.72 -26.75 -3.24
N HIS A 8 -23.57 -25.90 -3.84
CA HIS A 8 -23.89 -24.58 -3.31
C HIS A 8 -25.34 -24.48 -2.84
N VAL A 9 -26.26 -25.23 -3.46
CA VAL A 9 -27.70 -25.10 -3.25
C VAL A 9 -28.35 -26.45 -3.01
N THR A 10 -29.17 -26.52 -1.96
CA THR A 10 -30.06 -27.68 -1.76
C THR A 10 -31.21 -27.64 -2.77
N LEU A 11 -31.18 -28.55 -3.75
CA LEU A 11 -32.20 -28.66 -4.81
C LEU A 11 -33.23 -29.76 -4.53
N ARG A 12 -34.50 -29.44 -4.74
CA ARG A 12 -35.67 -30.36 -4.71
C ARG A 12 -36.30 -30.48 -6.09
N SER A 13 -36.99 -31.58 -6.38
CA SER A 13 -37.72 -31.73 -7.65
C SER A 13 -38.89 -30.74 -7.72
N ALA A 14 -39.07 -30.10 -8.88
CA ALA A 14 -40.15 -29.15 -9.18
C ALA A 14 -40.93 -29.55 -10.45
N GLY A 15 -40.94 -30.84 -10.77
CA GLY A 15 -41.54 -31.41 -11.98
C GLY A 15 -40.54 -32.22 -12.81
N PRO A 16 -40.99 -32.94 -13.86
CA PRO A 16 -40.11 -33.75 -14.70
C PRO A 16 -38.97 -32.91 -15.31
N GLY A 17 -37.72 -33.29 -15.02
CA GLY A 17 -36.52 -32.62 -15.56
C GLY A 17 -36.23 -31.22 -15.00
N SER A 18 -36.93 -30.78 -13.94
CA SER A 18 -36.74 -29.47 -13.32
C SER A 18 -36.46 -29.60 -11.83
N LEU A 19 -35.43 -28.91 -11.37
CA LEU A 19 -35.03 -28.82 -9.96
C LEU A 19 -35.21 -27.38 -9.48
N LYS A 20 -35.49 -27.20 -8.18
CA LYS A 20 -35.73 -25.89 -7.57
C LYS A 20 -35.10 -25.79 -6.18
N GLY A 21 -34.57 -24.61 -5.84
CA GLY A 21 -33.96 -24.31 -4.55
C GLY A 21 -34.03 -22.83 -4.20
N LEU A 22 -33.44 -22.46 -3.06
CA LEU A 22 -33.20 -21.05 -2.74
C LEU A 22 -32.06 -20.52 -3.60
N CYS A 23 -32.18 -19.28 -4.06
CA CYS A 23 -31.18 -18.65 -4.90
C CYS A 23 -29.88 -18.39 -4.13
N PRO A 24 -28.71 -18.76 -4.68
CA PRO A 24 -27.43 -18.45 -4.05
C PRO A 24 -26.96 -17.00 -4.31
N PHE A 25 -27.69 -16.24 -5.13
CA PHE A 25 -27.28 -14.90 -5.59
C PHE A 25 -28.03 -13.74 -4.92
N HIS A 26 -29.13 -14.03 -4.24
CA HIS A 26 -29.89 -13.03 -3.48
C HIS A 26 -30.62 -13.73 -2.32
N ASP A 27 -30.92 -12.97 -1.28
CA ASP A 27 -31.58 -13.51 -0.10
C ASP A 27 -33.09 -13.64 -0.33
N GLU A 28 -33.64 -14.84 -0.13
CA GLU A 28 -35.06 -15.14 -0.34
C GLU A 28 -35.55 -16.22 0.63
N LYS A 29 -36.84 -16.16 0.99
CA LYS A 29 -37.48 -17.16 1.87
C LYS A 29 -38.23 -18.26 1.09
N THR A 30 -38.60 -17.98 -0.15
CA THR A 30 -39.34 -18.91 -1.01
C THR A 30 -38.45 -19.30 -2.18
N PRO A 31 -38.29 -20.60 -2.50
CA PRO A 31 -37.49 -21.03 -3.63
C PRO A 31 -37.93 -20.34 -4.93
N SER A 32 -37.03 -19.63 -5.61
CA SER A 32 -37.27 -19.11 -6.97
C SER A 32 -36.20 -19.56 -7.98
N PHE A 33 -35.12 -20.17 -7.50
CA PHE A 33 -34.02 -20.66 -8.31
C PHE A 33 -34.34 -22.02 -8.94
N THR A 34 -34.37 -22.09 -10.27
CA THR A 34 -34.73 -23.29 -11.04
C THR A 34 -33.56 -23.75 -11.90
N VAL A 35 -33.28 -25.06 -11.91
CA VAL A 35 -32.23 -25.69 -12.70
C VAL A 35 -32.84 -26.76 -13.60
N ARG A 36 -32.45 -26.77 -14.87
CA ARG A 36 -32.83 -27.82 -15.83
C ARG A 36 -31.57 -28.53 -16.33
N PRO A 37 -31.15 -29.65 -15.70
CA PRO A 37 -29.89 -30.32 -16.02
C PRO A 37 -29.76 -30.75 -17.48
N THR A 38 -30.86 -31.23 -18.08
CA THR A 38 -30.91 -31.66 -19.50
C THR A 38 -30.74 -30.50 -20.48
N VAL A 39 -31.18 -29.31 -20.11
CA VAL A 39 -31.01 -28.08 -20.88
C VAL A 39 -29.63 -27.46 -20.62
N GLY A 40 -28.98 -27.83 -19.52
CA GLY A 40 -27.69 -27.27 -19.12
C GLY A 40 -27.77 -25.82 -18.64
N ALA A 41 -28.93 -25.38 -18.15
CA ALA A 41 -29.16 -23.98 -17.75
C ALA A 41 -29.87 -23.85 -16.39
N TYR A 42 -29.68 -22.69 -15.76
CA TYR A 42 -30.41 -22.26 -14.57
C TYR A 42 -31.07 -20.90 -14.79
N HIS A 43 -32.12 -20.63 -14.02
CA HIS A 43 -32.76 -19.31 -13.97
C HIS A 43 -33.40 -19.08 -12.60
N CYS A 44 -33.20 -17.90 -12.05
CA CYS A 44 -33.81 -17.41 -10.83
C CYS A 44 -34.99 -16.48 -11.17
N PHE A 45 -36.20 -16.87 -10.80
CA PHE A 45 -37.40 -16.05 -11.04
C PHE A 45 -37.56 -14.89 -10.05
N GLY A 46 -36.76 -14.84 -8.98
CA GLY A 46 -36.73 -13.72 -8.02
C GLY A 46 -35.85 -12.57 -8.49
N CYS A 47 -34.56 -12.83 -8.75
CA CYS A 47 -33.58 -11.81 -9.11
C CYS A 47 -33.21 -11.73 -10.60
N GLY A 48 -33.73 -12.65 -11.43
CA GLY A 48 -33.44 -12.69 -12.88
C GLY A 48 -32.09 -13.29 -13.26
N ALA A 49 -31.26 -13.73 -12.30
CA ALA A 49 -30.00 -14.39 -12.58
C ALA A 49 -30.22 -15.69 -13.37
N GLY A 50 -29.48 -15.89 -14.46
CA GLY A 50 -29.63 -17.06 -15.32
C GLY A 50 -28.43 -17.27 -16.23
N GLY A 51 -28.18 -18.53 -16.59
CA GLY A 51 -27.02 -18.89 -17.40
C GLY A 51 -26.77 -20.39 -17.47
N ASP A 52 -25.63 -20.74 -18.06
CA ASP A 52 -25.11 -22.10 -18.09
C ASP A 52 -24.29 -22.42 -16.82
N VAL A 53 -23.65 -23.60 -16.80
CA VAL A 53 -22.87 -24.08 -15.65
C VAL A 53 -21.62 -23.24 -15.42
N LEU A 54 -21.01 -22.70 -16.48
CA LEU A 54 -19.83 -21.85 -16.38
C LEU A 54 -20.20 -20.52 -15.74
N ARG A 55 -21.26 -19.88 -16.25
CA ARG A 55 -21.79 -18.65 -15.67
C ARG A 55 -22.22 -18.82 -14.22
N PHE A 56 -22.82 -19.97 -13.87
CA PHE A 56 -23.15 -20.29 -12.48
C PHE A 56 -21.90 -20.26 -11.59
N VAL A 57 -20.84 -20.98 -11.98
CA VAL A 57 -19.58 -21.05 -11.22
C VAL A 57 -18.90 -19.69 -11.13
N GLN A 58 -18.83 -18.95 -12.24
CA GLN A 58 -18.28 -17.59 -12.26
C GLN A 58 -19.01 -16.69 -11.26
N GLU A 59 -20.34 -16.74 -11.22
CA GLU A 59 -21.14 -15.87 -10.38
C GLU A 59 -21.16 -16.28 -8.91
N VAL A 60 -21.17 -17.59 -8.61
CA VAL A 60 -21.26 -18.11 -7.23
C VAL A 60 -19.91 -18.13 -6.51
N ASP A 61 -18.83 -18.40 -7.26
CA ASP A 61 -17.46 -18.44 -6.73
C ASP A 61 -16.68 -17.16 -7.04
N HIS A 62 -17.29 -16.20 -7.76
CA HIS A 62 -16.67 -14.94 -8.19
C HIS A 62 -15.39 -15.14 -9.02
N LEU A 63 -15.45 -16.11 -9.93
CA LEU A 63 -14.35 -16.51 -10.81
C LEU A 63 -14.44 -15.83 -12.18
N SER A 64 -13.29 -15.61 -12.81
CA SER A 64 -13.21 -15.31 -14.24
C SER A 64 -13.64 -16.53 -15.06
N PHE A 65 -13.89 -16.31 -16.35
CA PHE A 65 -14.28 -17.39 -17.26
C PHE A 65 -13.23 -18.51 -17.29
N VAL A 66 -11.95 -18.14 -17.45
CA VAL A 66 -10.84 -19.10 -17.49
C VAL A 66 -10.74 -19.88 -16.18
N GLU A 67 -10.80 -19.21 -15.02
CA GLU A 67 -10.76 -19.88 -13.71
C GLU A 67 -11.95 -20.84 -13.50
N ALA A 68 -13.15 -20.46 -13.96
CA ALA A 68 -14.32 -21.33 -13.90
C ALA A 68 -14.18 -22.56 -14.82
N VAL A 69 -13.62 -22.38 -16.02
CA VAL A 69 -13.30 -23.49 -16.94
C VAL A 69 -12.25 -24.42 -16.31
N GLU A 70 -11.16 -23.89 -15.78
CA GLU A 70 -10.10 -24.66 -15.11
C GLU A 70 -10.64 -25.47 -13.92
N ARG A 71 -11.46 -24.84 -13.07
CA ARG A 71 -12.09 -25.50 -11.92
C ARG A 71 -13.00 -26.66 -12.34
N LEU A 72 -13.84 -26.44 -13.35
CA LEU A 72 -14.74 -27.49 -13.86
C LEU A 72 -13.98 -28.59 -14.61
N ALA A 73 -12.94 -28.24 -15.37
CA ALA A 73 -12.10 -29.20 -16.08
C ALA A 73 -11.34 -30.11 -15.12
N ALA A 74 -10.73 -29.56 -14.06
CA ALA A 74 -10.09 -30.34 -13.01
C ALA A 74 -11.07 -31.32 -12.34
N LYS A 75 -12.30 -30.88 -12.08
CA LYS A 75 -13.35 -31.72 -11.50
C LYS A 75 -13.85 -32.82 -12.45
N ALA A 76 -13.93 -32.52 -13.74
CA ALA A 76 -14.36 -33.45 -14.76
C ALA A 76 -13.23 -34.37 -15.27
N GLY A 77 -11.98 -34.15 -14.84
CA GLY A 77 -10.81 -34.86 -15.34
C GLY A 77 -10.47 -34.53 -16.80
N VAL A 78 -10.82 -33.33 -17.27
CA VAL A 78 -10.58 -32.87 -18.64
C VAL A 78 -9.27 -32.08 -18.70
N GLU A 79 -8.39 -32.45 -19.63
CA GLU A 79 -7.15 -31.72 -19.90
C GLU A 79 -7.45 -30.52 -20.82
N LEU A 80 -6.96 -29.33 -20.46
CA LEU A 80 -7.18 -28.09 -21.21
C LEU A 80 -5.95 -27.75 -22.05
N HIS A 81 -6.17 -27.37 -23.31
CA HIS A 81 -5.15 -26.86 -24.22
C HIS A 81 -5.48 -25.41 -24.60
N TYR A 82 -4.50 -24.51 -24.51
CA TYR A 82 -4.64 -23.09 -24.85
C TYR A 82 -4.09 -22.82 -26.25
N GLU A 83 -4.88 -22.22 -27.15
CA GLU A 83 -4.45 -21.79 -28.49
C GLU A 83 -4.17 -20.27 -28.49
N ASP A 84 -2.95 -19.90 -28.92
CA ASP A 84 -2.43 -18.57 -29.25
C ASP A 84 -2.48 -17.42 -28.21
N GLY A 85 -1.28 -17.00 -27.78
CA GLY A 85 -0.99 -15.81 -26.98
C GLY A 85 -0.13 -16.15 -25.77
N GLU A 86 0.88 -15.32 -25.45
CA GLU A 86 1.75 -15.47 -24.26
C GLU A 86 0.93 -15.83 -23.02
N ALA A 87 0.85 -17.13 -22.73
CA ALA A 87 0.28 -17.60 -21.50
C ALA A 87 1.19 -17.09 -20.38
N PRO A 88 0.67 -16.47 -19.30
CA PRO A 88 1.47 -16.39 -18.09
C PRO A 88 1.90 -17.82 -17.77
N GLN A 89 3.21 -18.07 -17.59
CA GLN A 89 3.74 -19.38 -17.20
C GLN A 89 2.91 -19.94 -16.04
N ARG A 90 1.90 -20.74 -16.35
CA ARG A 90 1.00 -21.38 -15.40
C ARG A 90 1.27 -22.86 -15.52
N GLU A 91 1.77 -23.40 -14.43
CA GLU A 91 2.19 -24.79 -14.33
C GLU A 91 1.00 -25.75 -14.49
N PRO A 92 1.25 -26.99 -14.96
CA PRO A 92 0.20 -27.98 -15.21
C PRO A 92 -0.72 -28.14 -13.99
N ALA A 93 -2.03 -28.25 -14.22
CA ALA A 93 -3.09 -28.23 -13.21
C ALA A 93 -2.83 -29.19 -12.02
N GLY A 94 -2.21 -30.35 -12.26
CA GLY A 94 -1.84 -31.30 -11.21
C GLY A 94 -0.82 -30.78 -10.19
N LYS A 95 0.13 -29.93 -10.62
CA LYS A 95 1.13 -29.32 -9.72
C LYS A 95 0.50 -28.27 -8.81
N ARG A 96 -0.38 -27.41 -9.33
CA ARG A 96 -1.15 -26.46 -8.50
C ARG A 96 -1.98 -27.18 -7.43
N GLN A 97 -2.71 -28.23 -7.82
CA GLN A 97 -3.54 -29.01 -6.88
C GLN A 97 -2.71 -29.62 -5.75
N ARG A 98 -1.53 -30.18 -6.07
CA ARG A 98 -0.59 -30.70 -5.06
C ARG A 98 -0.13 -29.63 -4.07
N LEU A 99 0.20 -28.42 -4.53
CA LEU A 99 0.64 -27.34 -3.65
C LEU A 99 -0.50 -26.84 -2.73
N VAL A 100 -1.72 -26.75 -3.25
CA VAL A 100 -2.91 -26.39 -2.46
C VAL A 100 -3.21 -27.46 -1.40
N GLU A 101 -3.12 -28.74 -1.77
CA GLU A 101 -3.32 -29.85 -0.85
C GLU A 101 -2.27 -29.88 0.27
N ALA A 102 -1.00 -29.55 -0.03
CA ALA A 102 0.04 -29.37 0.98
C ALA A 102 -0.31 -28.25 1.98
N HIS A 103 -0.86 -27.14 1.50
CA HIS A 103 -1.30 -26.04 2.36
C HIS A 103 -2.53 -26.39 3.20
N ARG A 104 -3.47 -27.19 2.67
CA ARG A 104 -4.60 -27.72 3.45
C ARG A 104 -4.09 -28.56 4.62
N VAL A 105 -3.20 -29.52 4.34
CA VAL A 105 -2.59 -30.39 5.36
C VAL A 105 -1.79 -29.59 6.39
N ALA A 106 -0.99 -28.61 5.95
CA ALA A 106 -0.24 -27.75 6.88
C ALA A 106 -1.18 -26.88 7.74
N SER A 107 -2.28 -26.37 7.17
CA SER A 107 -3.27 -25.59 7.92
C SER A 107 -3.93 -26.42 9.02
N GLU A 108 -4.24 -27.69 8.76
CA GLU A 108 -4.80 -28.61 9.75
C GLU A 108 -3.82 -28.88 10.88
N LEU A 109 -2.55 -29.16 10.54
CA LEU A 109 -1.48 -29.35 11.51
C LEU A 109 -1.29 -28.11 12.40
N TYR A 110 -1.28 -26.90 11.83
CA TYR A 110 -1.13 -25.67 12.61
C TYR A 110 -2.33 -25.43 13.54
N ALA A 111 -3.56 -25.70 13.08
CA ALA A 111 -4.75 -25.57 13.90
C ALA A 111 -4.74 -26.57 15.08
N GLU A 112 -4.37 -27.82 14.82
CA GLU A 112 -4.21 -28.84 15.87
C GLU A 112 -3.11 -28.45 16.87
N ALA A 113 -1.96 -27.98 16.37
CA ALA A 113 -0.84 -27.55 17.19
C ALA A 113 -1.23 -26.42 18.16
N LEU A 114 -2.03 -25.46 17.72
CA LEU A 114 -2.51 -24.36 18.58
C LEU A 114 -3.31 -24.88 19.78
N LEU A 115 -4.08 -25.95 19.60
CA LEU A 115 -4.93 -26.53 20.64
C LEU A 115 -4.15 -27.51 21.54
N ALA A 116 -3.38 -28.41 20.93
CA ALA A 116 -2.82 -29.57 21.59
C ALA A 116 -1.43 -29.33 22.19
N MET A 117 -0.60 -28.47 21.58
CA MET A 117 0.79 -28.33 22.01
C MET A 117 0.92 -27.45 23.27
N PRO A 118 1.69 -27.90 24.28
CA PRO A 118 1.98 -27.09 25.46
C PRO A 118 2.68 -25.77 25.12
N GLU A 119 3.62 -25.78 24.17
CA GLU A 119 4.38 -24.60 23.74
C GLU A 119 3.51 -23.53 23.04
N ALA A 120 2.36 -23.91 22.50
CA ALA A 120 1.40 -22.98 21.90
C ALA A 120 0.65 -22.11 22.94
N ARG A 121 0.89 -22.30 24.26
CA ARG A 121 0.28 -21.50 25.33
C ARG A 121 0.48 -20.00 25.11
N THR A 122 1.70 -19.57 24.80
CA THR A 122 2.00 -18.15 24.53
C THR A 122 1.17 -17.60 23.38
N GLY A 123 0.93 -18.40 22.32
CA GLY A 123 0.07 -18.02 21.21
C GLY A 123 -1.39 -17.87 21.60
N ARG A 124 -1.91 -18.81 22.41
CA ARG A 124 -3.28 -18.73 22.95
C ARG A 124 -3.48 -17.53 23.87
N ASP A 125 -2.48 -17.22 24.70
CA ASP A 125 -2.53 -16.08 25.62
C ASP A 125 -2.46 -14.75 24.84
N PHE A 126 -1.64 -14.68 23.78
CA PHE A 126 -1.63 -13.56 22.83
C PHE A 126 -3.01 -13.34 22.19
N LEU A 127 -3.64 -14.40 21.67
CA LEU A 127 -4.96 -14.32 21.03
C LEU A 127 -6.05 -13.89 22.03
N ARG A 128 -6.02 -14.43 23.26
CA ARG A 128 -6.94 -14.04 24.33
C ARG A 128 -6.76 -12.58 24.72
N ALA A 129 -5.51 -12.11 24.83
CA ALA A 129 -5.19 -10.71 25.11
C ALA A 129 -5.68 -9.77 24.00
N LYS A 130 -5.82 -10.28 22.77
CA LYS A 130 -6.40 -9.56 21.62
C LYS A 130 -7.93 -9.69 21.50
N GLY A 131 -8.58 -10.34 22.47
CA GLY A 131 -10.03 -10.47 22.54
C GLY A 131 -10.62 -11.57 21.64
N PHE A 132 -9.84 -12.60 21.32
CA PHE A 132 -10.28 -13.74 20.50
C PHE A 132 -10.40 -15.02 21.33
N SER A 133 -11.55 -15.69 21.19
CA SER A 133 -11.80 -17.01 21.77
C SER A 133 -11.28 -18.13 20.86
N GLY A 134 -11.22 -19.36 21.39
CA GLY A 134 -10.89 -20.54 20.58
C GLY A 134 -11.89 -20.79 19.44
N LYS A 135 -13.17 -20.45 19.64
CA LYS A 135 -14.20 -20.55 18.60
C LYS A 135 -13.92 -19.57 17.47
N ASP A 136 -13.55 -18.33 17.80
CA ASP A 136 -13.22 -17.32 16.81
C ASP A 136 -11.99 -17.77 16.02
N CYS A 137 -10.93 -18.23 16.71
CA CYS A 137 -9.73 -18.77 16.08
C CYS A 137 -10.05 -19.91 15.10
N SER A 138 -10.99 -20.80 15.45
CA SER A 138 -11.42 -21.88 14.57
C SER A 138 -12.11 -21.40 13.30
N VAL A 139 -12.91 -20.33 13.36
CA VAL A 139 -13.61 -19.77 12.18
C VAL A 139 -12.59 -19.25 11.15
N PHE A 140 -11.55 -18.57 11.62
CA PHE A 140 -10.49 -18.01 10.77
C PHE A 140 -9.35 -19.00 10.47
N GLY A 141 -9.42 -20.23 11.00
CA GLY A 141 -8.39 -21.24 10.85
C GLY A 141 -7.04 -20.89 11.50
N VAL A 142 -7.04 -20.03 12.52
CA VAL A 142 -5.83 -19.61 13.23
C VAL A 142 -5.14 -20.83 13.83
N GLY A 143 -3.83 -20.92 13.63
CA GLY A 143 -2.99 -22.00 14.10
C GLY A 143 -1.71 -21.53 14.78
N TYR A 144 -0.84 -22.49 15.10
CA TYR A 144 0.47 -22.27 15.69
C TYR A 144 1.52 -23.06 14.91
N ALA A 145 2.56 -22.37 14.45
CA ALA A 145 3.74 -23.00 13.90
C ALA A 145 4.66 -23.46 15.05
N PRO A 146 4.93 -24.77 15.19
CA PRO A 146 5.80 -25.30 16.23
C PRO A 146 7.20 -24.69 16.20
N ARG A 147 7.93 -24.70 17.33
CA ARG A 147 9.30 -24.18 17.37
C ARG A 147 10.30 -25.11 16.67
N GLY A 148 9.97 -26.40 16.56
CA GLY A 148 10.77 -27.40 15.86
C GLY A 148 11.03 -27.02 14.41
N GLY A 149 12.22 -27.32 13.91
CA GLY A 149 12.67 -26.83 12.61
C GLY A 149 12.17 -27.61 11.39
N GLU A 150 11.53 -28.76 11.58
CA GLU A 150 11.20 -29.74 10.53
C GLU A 150 9.82 -30.41 10.76
N VAL A 151 9.01 -29.93 11.71
CA VAL A 151 7.75 -30.57 12.11
C VAL A 151 6.74 -30.63 10.95
N VAL A 152 6.57 -29.52 10.24
CA VAL A 152 5.67 -29.42 9.09
C VAL A 152 6.24 -30.19 7.91
N THR A 153 7.54 -30.04 7.66
CA THR A 153 8.25 -30.73 6.59
C THR A 153 8.13 -32.25 6.73
N ASP A 154 8.38 -32.80 7.91
CA ASP A 154 8.28 -34.24 8.18
C ASP A 154 6.83 -34.74 8.13
N HIS A 155 5.88 -33.93 8.61
CA HIS A 155 4.47 -34.26 8.48
C HIS A 155 4.04 -34.36 7.02
N LEU A 156 4.44 -33.40 6.17
CA LEU A 156 4.14 -33.44 4.73
C LEU A 156 4.84 -34.61 4.03
N ARG A 157 6.11 -34.90 4.34
CA ARG A 157 6.78 -36.11 3.82
C ARG A 157 6.02 -37.39 4.18
N SER A 158 5.53 -37.50 5.41
CA SER A 158 4.73 -38.65 5.85
C SER A 158 3.42 -38.81 5.08
N LYS A 159 2.94 -37.72 4.44
CA LYS A 159 1.75 -37.68 3.58
C LYS A 159 2.08 -37.84 2.09
N GLY A 160 3.35 -38.08 1.74
CA GLY A 160 3.78 -38.37 0.38
C GLY A 160 4.05 -37.14 -0.50
N PHE A 161 4.28 -35.97 0.11
CA PHE A 161 4.79 -34.80 -0.60
C PHE A 161 6.31 -34.87 -0.75
N THR A 162 6.82 -34.45 -1.91
CA THR A 162 8.27 -34.40 -2.17
C THR A 162 8.88 -33.13 -1.56
N ASP A 163 10.18 -33.17 -1.27
CA ASP A 163 10.92 -32.00 -0.79
C ASP A 163 10.81 -30.80 -1.76
N GLU A 164 10.78 -31.06 -3.07
CA GLU A 164 10.59 -30.05 -4.10
C GLU A 164 9.21 -29.38 -4.02
N GLU A 165 8.14 -30.17 -3.84
CA GLU A 165 6.78 -29.67 -3.64
C GLU A 165 6.70 -28.80 -2.38
N ILE A 166 7.27 -29.27 -1.26
CA ILE A 166 7.24 -28.57 0.02
C ILE A 166 7.99 -27.23 -0.06
N VAL A 167 9.18 -27.20 -0.67
CA VAL A 167 9.95 -25.97 -0.82
C VAL A 167 9.29 -25.00 -1.80
N THR A 168 8.79 -25.50 -2.94
CA THR A 168 8.12 -24.68 -3.96
C THR A 168 6.80 -24.09 -3.45
N SER A 169 6.11 -24.79 -2.56
CA SER A 169 4.91 -24.29 -1.86
C SER A 169 5.22 -23.13 -0.90
N GLY A 170 6.49 -22.93 -0.52
CA GLY A 170 6.88 -21.91 0.45
C GLY A 170 6.62 -22.29 1.91
N LEU A 171 6.16 -23.52 2.19
CA LEU A 171 6.01 -24.07 3.55
C LEU A 171 7.36 -24.37 4.22
N ALA A 172 8.36 -24.75 3.42
CA ALA A 172 9.74 -24.93 3.86
C ALA A 172 10.70 -24.04 3.06
N ALA A 173 11.88 -23.80 3.62
CA ALA A 173 13.02 -23.22 2.92
C ALA A 173 14.16 -24.24 2.82
N GLN A 174 14.98 -24.14 1.77
CA GLN A 174 16.12 -25.03 1.59
C GLN A 174 17.27 -24.65 2.54
N GLY A 175 17.75 -25.61 3.34
CA GLY A 175 18.94 -25.49 4.17
C GLY A 175 20.09 -26.38 3.71
N ARG A 176 21.23 -26.29 4.40
CA ARG A 176 22.43 -27.12 4.10
C ARG A 176 22.22 -28.62 4.32
N ARG A 177 21.34 -28.99 5.26
CA ARG A 177 21.05 -30.39 5.64
C ARG A 177 19.73 -30.90 5.05
N GLY A 178 19.04 -30.08 4.24
CA GLY A 178 17.71 -30.38 3.70
C GLY A 178 16.71 -29.23 3.94
N PRO A 179 15.47 -29.40 3.47
CA PRO A 179 14.36 -28.48 3.73
C PRO A 179 14.07 -28.34 5.23
N TYR A 180 13.64 -27.15 5.61
CA TYR A 180 13.28 -26.83 6.98
C TYR A 180 12.07 -25.88 7.03
N ASP A 181 11.27 -25.97 8.09
CA ASP A 181 10.02 -25.22 8.26
C ASP A 181 10.27 -23.71 8.20
N ARG A 182 9.52 -23.01 7.33
CA ARG A 182 9.64 -21.57 7.16
C ARG A 182 9.11 -20.79 8.36
N PHE A 183 7.95 -21.21 8.88
CA PHE A 183 7.30 -20.61 10.04
C PHE A 183 7.65 -21.41 11.28
N ARG A 184 8.09 -20.74 12.36
CA ARG A 184 8.53 -21.39 13.60
C ARG A 184 8.17 -20.55 14.81
N GLY A 185 7.56 -21.16 15.82
CA GLY A 185 7.22 -20.49 17.08
C GLY A 185 6.27 -19.30 16.92
N ARG A 186 5.35 -19.32 15.94
CA ARG A 186 4.50 -18.18 15.59
C ARG A 186 3.03 -18.54 15.59
N VAL A 187 2.16 -17.57 15.88
CA VAL A 187 0.73 -17.70 15.58
C VAL A 187 0.55 -17.49 14.09
N VAL A 188 -0.23 -18.35 13.43
CA VAL A 188 -0.35 -18.41 11.98
C VAL A 188 -1.80 -18.22 11.55
N TRP A 189 -2.02 -17.43 10.49
CA TRP A 189 -3.29 -17.25 9.82
C TRP A 189 -3.20 -17.85 8.40
N PRO A 190 -4.09 -18.78 8.01
CA PRO A 190 -4.16 -19.25 6.64
C PRO A 190 -4.69 -18.14 5.74
N ILE A 191 -3.99 -17.90 4.64
CA ILE A 191 -4.41 -16.97 3.59
C ILE A 191 -5.06 -17.81 2.50
N ARG A 192 -6.33 -17.55 2.23
CA ARG A 192 -7.14 -18.28 1.27
C ARG A 192 -7.35 -17.46 0.00
N ASP A 193 -7.45 -18.15 -1.13
CA ASP A 193 -7.89 -17.49 -2.36
C ASP A 193 -9.43 -17.29 -2.36
N VAL A 194 -9.97 -16.70 -3.42
CA VAL A 194 -11.41 -16.42 -3.54
C VAL A 194 -12.27 -17.70 -3.46
N THR A 195 -11.72 -18.87 -3.76
CA THR A 195 -12.43 -20.14 -3.70
C THR A 195 -12.50 -20.72 -2.28
N GLY A 196 -11.64 -20.25 -1.37
CA GLY A 196 -11.50 -20.75 -0.01
C GLY A 196 -10.31 -21.69 0.20
N ASP A 197 -9.57 -22.02 -0.86
CA ASP A 197 -8.38 -22.85 -0.80
C ASP A 197 -7.23 -22.10 -0.11
N THR A 198 -6.57 -22.73 0.85
CA THR A 198 -5.38 -22.15 1.51
C THR A 198 -4.23 -22.12 0.51
N VAL A 199 -3.72 -20.92 0.23
CA VAL A 199 -2.63 -20.70 -0.73
C VAL A 199 -1.36 -20.15 -0.08
N GLY A 200 -1.45 -19.70 1.16
CA GLY A 200 -0.30 -19.20 1.92
C GLY A 200 -0.65 -18.98 3.38
N PHE A 201 0.27 -18.37 4.12
CA PHE A 201 0.14 -18.12 5.53
C PHE A 201 0.77 -16.77 5.92
N GLY A 202 0.15 -16.10 6.88
CA GLY A 202 0.75 -14.98 7.62
C GLY A 202 1.06 -15.41 9.05
N ALA A 203 2.23 -15.05 9.58
CA ALA A 203 2.73 -15.55 10.85
C ALA A 203 3.25 -14.43 11.75
N ARG A 204 2.66 -14.29 12.94
CA ARG A 204 3.00 -13.28 13.96
C ARG A 204 4.03 -13.80 14.95
N ARG A 205 5.12 -13.03 15.14
CA ARG A 205 6.09 -13.24 16.22
C ARG A 205 5.40 -13.12 17.58
N ILE A 206 5.65 -14.10 18.46
CA ILE A 206 5.15 -14.12 19.84
C ILE A 206 6.24 -14.46 20.88
N PHE A 207 7.47 -14.72 20.46
CA PHE A 207 8.62 -14.92 21.35
C PHE A 207 9.73 -13.92 21.02
N ASP A 208 10.40 -13.44 22.06
CA ASP A 208 11.51 -12.50 21.93
C ASP A 208 12.78 -13.18 21.39
N ASP A 209 12.92 -14.49 21.58
CA ASP A 209 14.04 -15.30 21.07
C ASP A 209 13.82 -15.85 19.64
N ASP A 210 12.83 -15.32 18.92
CA ASP A 210 12.58 -15.69 17.53
C ASP A 210 13.73 -15.22 16.61
N ARG A 211 14.22 -16.14 15.77
CA ARG A 211 15.32 -15.89 14.83
C ARG A 211 15.02 -14.76 13.83
N ILE A 212 13.75 -14.57 13.47
CA ILE A 212 13.33 -13.55 12.51
C ILE A 212 12.72 -12.40 13.31
N GLU A 213 13.36 -11.23 13.31
CA GLU A 213 12.90 -10.13 14.16
C GLU A 213 11.57 -9.50 13.69
N ALA A 214 11.21 -9.68 12.41
CA ALA A 214 10.01 -9.12 11.82
C ALA A 214 8.73 -9.51 12.58
N LYS A 215 7.89 -8.50 12.87
CA LYS A 215 6.60 -8.64 13.58
C LYS A 215 5.70 -9.65 12.85
N TYR A 216 5.59 -9.55 11.53
CA TYR A 216 4.87 -10.49 10.69
C TYR A 216 5.77 -11.07 9.59
N LEU A 217 5.56 -12.35 9.28
CA LEU A 217 6.20 -13.06 8.18
C LEU A 217 5.11 -13.70 7.33
N ASN A 218 5.13 -13.48 6.01
CA ASN A 218 4.19 -14.13 5.10
C ASN A 218 4.91 -15.18 4.24
N THR A 219 4.14 -16.09 3.64
CA THR A 219 4.63 -16.96 2.56
C THR A 219 5.30 -16.10 1.49
N SER A 220 6.45 -16.55 0.96
CA SER A 220 7.09 -15.93 -0.20
C SER A 220 6.18 -16.05 -1.44
N GLU A 221 6.53 -15.35 -2.53
CA GLU A 221 5.89 -15.59 -3.83
C GLU A 221 6.03 -17.06 -4.24
N THR A 222 4.91 -17.69 -4.65
CA THR A 222 4.87 -19.08 -5.13
C THR A 222 3.98 -19.18 -6.38
N PRO A 223 3.85 -20.37 -7.00
CA PRO A 223 2.87 -20.57 -8.08
C PRO A 223 1.42 -20.38 -7.64
N ILE A 224 1.12 -20.52 -6.34
CA ILE A 224 -0.25 -20.42 -5.81
C ILE A 224 -0.50 -19.19 -4.95
N TYR A 225 0.56 -18.51 -4.50
CA TYR A 225 0.50 -17.31 -3.66
C TYR A 225 1.15 -16.12 -4.37
N LYS A 226 0.33 -15.09 -4.63
CA LYS A 226 0.77 -13.80 -5.20
C LYS A 226 0.33 -12.66 -4.28
N LYS A 227 1.28 -12.09 -3.54
CA LYS A 227 1.00 -11.09 -2.49
C LYS A 227 0.29 -9.85 -3.03
N THR A 228 0.47 -9.54 -4.31
CA THR A 228 -0.16 -8.40 -5.00
C THR A 228 -1.63 -8.59 -5.33
N SER A 229 -2.17 -9.81 -5.23
CA SER A 229 -3.57 -10.10 -5.56
C SER A 229 -4.38 -10.74 -4.43
N VAL A 230 -3.75 -11.44 -3.47
CA VAL A 230 -4.47 -12.04 -2.34
C VAL A 230 -4.82 -11.02 -1.25
N LEU A 231 -6.08 -11.08 -0.80
CA LEU A 231 -6.60 -10.34 0.33
C LEU A 231 -7.04 -11.33 1.42
N TYR A 232 -6.53 -11.17 2.63
CA TYR A 232 -6.95 -12.00 3.76
C TYR A 232 -8.40 -11.72 4.12
N GLY A 233 -9.17 -12.78 4.41
CA GLY A 233 -10.59 -12.72 4.74
C GLY A 233 -11.53 -12.63 3.53
N LEU A 234 -11.00 -12.58 2.30
CA LEU A 234 -11.82 -12.43 1.09
C LEU A 234 -12.78 -13.61 0.88
N ASP A 235 -12.34 -14.82 1.22
CA ASP A 235 -13.13 -16.05 1.17
C ASP A 235 -14.39 -15.97 2.05
N LEU A 236 -14.26 -15.32 3.22
CA LEU A 236 -15.35 -15.06 4.16
C LEU A 236 -16.20 -13.87 3.68
N ALA A 237 -15.55 -12.80 3.21
CA ALA A 237 -16.19 -11.53 2.92
C ALA A 237 -16.94 -11.49 1.58
N LYS A 238 -16.56 -12.29 0.58
CA LYS A 238 -17.04 -12.16 -0.80
C LYS A 238 -18.56 -12.12 -0.95
N ARG A 239 -19.30 -12.91 -0.14
CA ARG A 239 -20.76 -12.95 -0.18
C ARG A 239 -21.38 -11.67 0.36
N ALA A 240 -20.92 -11.21 1.53
CA ALA A 240 -21.35 -9.96 2.13
C ALA A 240 -20.98 -8.77 1.23
N MET A 241 -19.77 -8.78 0.66
CA MET A 241 -19.32 -7.75 -0.29
C MET A 241 -20.23 -7.67 -1.52
N ALA A 242 -20.60 -8.81 -2.11
CA ALA A 242 -21.49 -8.83 -3.27
C ALA A 242 -22.91 -8.35 -2.93
N ARG A 243 -23.43 -8.73 -1.75
CA ARG A 243 -24.76 -8.35 -1.24
C ARG A 243 -24.84 -6.86 -0.91
N ASP A 244 -23.93 -6.39 -0.07
CA ASP A 244 -23.95 -5.03 0.51
C ASP A 244 -23.25 -4.02 -0.40
N ARG A 245 -22.55 -4.52 -1.43
CA ARG A 245 -21.75 -3.74 -2.39
C ARG A 245 -20.78 -2.82 -1.67
N GLN A 246 -20.18 -3.36 -0.61
CA GLN A 246 -19.22 -2.69 0.24
C GLN A 246 -18.02 -3.60 0.48
N ALA A 247 -16.81 -3.03 0.48
CA ALA A 247 -15.60 -3.67 0.98
C ALA A 247 -14.94 -2.77 2.03
N VAL A 248 -14.47 -3.35 3.14
CA VAL A 248 -13.72 -2.64 4.18
C VAL A 248 -12.29 -3.14 4.18
N VAL A 249 -11.34 -2.29 3.80
CA VAL A 249 -9.91 -2.62 3.74
C VAL A 249 -9.26 -2.17 5.04
N VAL A 250 -8.73 -3.12 5.80
CA VAL A 250 -8.04 -2.92 7.08
C VAL A 250 -6.57 -3.34 7.00
N GLU A 251 -5.77 -3.00 8.01
CA GLU A 251 -4.32 -3.18 7.96
C GLU A 251 -3.85 -4.62 8.23
N GLY A 252 -4.45 -5.31 9.20
CA GLY A 252 -3.93 -6.57 9.70
C GLY A 252 -4.96 -7.71 9.81
N TYR A 253 -4.44 -8.92 9.99
CA TYR A 253 -5.22 -10.15 10.18
C TYR A 253 -6.17 -10.06 11.39
N THR A 254 -5.71 -9.47 12.50
CA THR A 254 -6.52 -9.29 13.71
C THR A 254 -7.66 -8.30 13.51
N ASP A 255 -7.48 -7.32 12.62
CA ASP A 255 -8.46 -6.27 12.39
C ASP A 255 -9.59 -6.82 11.54
N VAL A 256 -9.26 -7.67 10.55
CA VAL A 256 -10.27 -8.46 9.81
C VAL A 256 -11.08 -9.32 10.78
N MET A 257 -10.42 -10.06 11.68
CA MET A 257 -11.13 -10.86 12.68
C MET A 257 -12.05 -9.99 13.56
N ALA A 258 -11.56 -8.85 14.04
CA ALA A 258 -12.32 -7.94 14.88
C ALA A 258 -13.54 -7.37 14.15
N CYS A 259 -13.37 -6.93 12.90
CA CYS A 259 -14.46 -6.43 12.05
C CYS A 259 -15.52 -7.49 11.81
N HIS A 260 -15.14 -8.70 11.41
CA HIS A 260 -16.09 -9.80 11.17
C HIS A 260 -16.85 -10.18 12.45
N LEU A 261 -16.16 -10.27 13.59
CA LEU A 261 -16.82 -10.54 14.88
C LEU A 261 -17.77 -9.41 15.30
N ALA A 262 -17.47 -8.17 14.91
CA ALA A 262 -18.35 -7.03 15.12
C ALA A 262 -19.52 -6.98 14.12
N GLY A 263 -19.59 -7.88 13.12
CA GLY A 263 -20.64 -7.90 12.09
C GLY A 263 -20.30 -7.11 10.82
N VAL A 264 -19.10 -6.55 10.73
CA VAL A 264 -18.54 -5.97 9.49
C VAL A 264 -17.91 -7.10 8.68
N GLU A 265 -18.77 -7.95 8.10
CA GLU A 265 -18.39 -9.15 7.34
C GLU A 265 -17.69 -8.83 6.00
N THR A 266 -17.70 -7.57 5.58
CA THR A 266 -17.07 -7.08 4.34
C THR A 266 -15.59 -6.74 4.50
N ALA A 267 -15.00 -7.02 5.67
CA ALA A 267 -13.62 -6.65 5.97
C ALA A 267 -12.58 -7.60 5.37
N VAL A 268 -11.50 -7.03 4.83
CA VAL A 268 -10.34 -7.72 4.25
C VAL A 268 -9.05 -6.96 4.52
N ALA A 269 -7.89 -7.63 4.48
CA ALA A 269 -6.59 -6.99 4.65
C ALA A 269 -5.58 -7.41 3.58
N THR A 270 -4.61 -6.53 3.29
CA THR A 270 -3.47 -6.90 2.44
C THR A 270 -2.48 -7.78 3.21
N CYS A 271 -1.82 -8.69 2.51
CA CYS A 271 -0.90 -9.64 3.15
C CYS A 271 0.52 -9.05 3.21
N GLY A 272 0.70 -7.98 3.99
CA GLY A 272 1.99 -7.31 4.22
C GLY A 272 2.53 -6.50 3.03
N THR A 273 1.66 -6.08 2.11
CA THR A 273 1.97 -5.21 0.95
C THR A 273 1.09 -3.97 0.99
N ALA A 274 1.50 -2.91 0.31
CA ALA A 274 0.59 -1.83 -0.03
C ALA A 274 -0.60 -2.36 -0.86
N PHE A 275 -1.77 -1.77 -0.65
CA PHE A 275 -2.94 -2.01 -1.47
C PHE A 275 -2.71 -1.44 -2.88
N GLY A 276 -3.08 -2.18 -3.93
CA GLY A 276 -2.72 -1.84 -5.31
C GLY A 276 -3.72 -2.34 -6.34
N VAL A 277 -3.40 -2.13 -7.62
CA VAL A 277 -4.31 -2.32 -8.76
C VAL A 277 -4.93 -3.71 -8.85
N ASP A 278 -4.17 -4.77 -8.60
CA ASP A 278 -4.69 -6.13 -8.73
C ASP A 278 -5.66 -6.50 -7.59
N HIS A 279 -5.51 -5.90 -6.41
CA HIS A 279 -6.53 -5.95 -5.37
C HIS A 279 -7.81 -5.22 -5.80
N ILE A 280 -7.68 -4.03 -6.41
CA ILE A 280 -8.83 -3.26 -6.94
C ILE A 280 -9.60 -4.08 -7.97
N LYS A 281 -8.91 -4.72 -8.93
CA LYS A 281 -9.54 -5.60 -9.93
C LYS A 281 -10.32 -6.73 -9.27
N THR A 282 -9.73 -7.36 -8.25
CA THR A 282 -10.36 -8.47 -7.51
C THR A 282 -11.63 -8.00 -6.80
N LEU A 283 -11.56 -6.89 -6.05
CA LEU A 283 -12.72 -6.35 -5.36
C LEU A 283 -13.83 -5.91 -6.32
N ARG A 284 -13.50 -5.24 -7.42
CA ARG A 284 -14.49 -4.82 -8.44
C ARG A 284 -15.29 -5.99 -9.02
N ARG A 285 -14.61 -7.11 -9.28
CA ARG A 285 -15.26 -8.33 -9.77
C ARG A 285 -16.29 -8.85 -8.77
N ILE A 286 -15.97 -8.81 -7.48
CA ILE A 286 -16.85 -9.30 -6.42
C ILE A 286 -18.01 -8.33 -6.16
N LEU A 287 -17.72 -7.02 -6.12
CA LEU A 287 -18.69 -5.94 -5.89
C LEU A 287 -19.69 -5.75 -7.04
N ARG A 288 -19.47 -6.42 -8.19
CA ARG A 288 -20.28 -6.33 -9.41
C ARG A 288 -20.55 -4.86 -9.79
N ASP A 289 -19.47 -4.09 -9.99
CA ASP A 289 -19.54 -2.66 -10.36
C ASP A 289 -20.01 -2.45 -11.82
N GLU A 290 -21.28 -2.78 -12.08
CA GLU A 290 -21.95 -2.63 -13.38
C GLU A 290 -22.68 -1.28 -13.50
N ALA A 291 -22.82 -0.80 -14.74
CA ALA A 291 -23.51 0.46 -15.00
C ALA A 291 -25.01 0.37 -14.67
N GLY A 292 -25.55 1.36 -13.95
CA GLY A 292 -26.97 1.46 -13.62
C GLY A 292 -27.37 0.95 -12.24
N GLN A 293 -26.43 0.45 -11.43
CA GLN A 293 -26.66 0.17 -10.01
C GLN A 293 -26.09 1.29 -9.12
N ALA A 294 -26.45 1.30 -7.83
CA ALA A 294 -25.84 2.21 -6.85
C ALA A 294 -24.29 2.11 -6.88
N PRO A 295 -23.52 3.13 -6.55
CA PRO A 295 -22.07 2.98 -6.49
C PRO A 295 -21.67 1.99 -5.39
N ALA A 296 -20.72 1.10 -5.68
CA ALA A 296 -20.10 0.29 -4.65
C ALA A 296 -19.32 1.19 -3.68
N LYS A 297 -19.11 0.74 -2.44
CA LYS A 297 -18.35 1.48 -1.42
C LYS A 297 -17.10 0.71 -1.03
N VAL A 298 -15.97 1.38 -1.03
CA VAL A 298 -14.69 0.81 -0.60
C VAL A 298 -14.18 1.68 0.52
N ILE A 299 -14.21 1.18 1.74
CA ILE A 299 -13.86 1.92 2.93
C ILE A 299 -12.47 1.47 3.35
N PHE A 300 -11.53 2.39 3.45
CA PHE A 300 -10.20 2.11 3.98
C PHE A 300 -10.15 2.56 5.45
N THR A 301 -9.78 1.65 6.35
CA THR A 301 -9.48 1.99 7.74
C THR A 301 -7.99 2.22 7.89
N PHE A 302 -7.58 3.29 8.58
CA PHE A 302 -6.17 3.54 8.88
C PHE A 302 -5.95 3.68 10.37
N ASP A 303 -4.77 3.27 10.82
CA ASP A 303 -4.28 3.46 12.19
C ASP A 303 -3.87 4.93 12.40
N GLY A 304 -4.74 5.89 12.04
CA GLY A 304 -4.56 7.34 12.23
C GLY A 304 -3.29 8.00 11.67
N ASP A 305 -2.37 7.23 11.08
CA ASP A 305 -1.02 7.68 10.75
C ASP A 305 -0.92 8.28 9.33
N ALA A 306 0.14 9.07 9.12
CA ALA A 306 0.37 9.72 7.83
C ALA A 306 0.73 8.73 6.70
N ALA A 307 1.12 7.49 7.03
CA ALA A 307 1.58 6.48 6.08
C ALA A 307 0.39 5.75 5.43
N GLY A 308 -0.61 5.34 6.22
CA GLY A 308 -1.85 4.74 5.74
C GLY A 308 -2.63 5.69 4.83
N GLN A 309 -2.76 6.95 5.24
CA GLN A 309 -3.36 8.00 4.42
C GLN A 309 -2.62 8.21 3.09
N LYS A 310 -1.29 8.20 3.09
CA LYS A 310 -0.46 8.35 1.88
C LYS A 310 -0.60 7.14 0.94
N ALA A 311 -0.75 5.93 1.46
CA ALA A 311 -0.97 4.73 0.68
C ALA A 311 -2.34 4.74 -0.02
N ALA A 312 -3.39 5.17 0.68
CA ALA A 312 -4.72 5.36 0.12
C ALA A 312 -4.73 6.35 -1.04
N MET A 313 -4.09 7.51 -0.82
CA MET A 313 -3.99 8.58 -1.81
C MET A 313 -3.18 8.17 -3.04
N ARG A 314 -2.21 7.26 -2.89
CA ARG A 314 -1.47 6.66 -4.02
C ARG A 314 -2.34 5.69 -4.83
N ALA A 315 -3.05 4.77 -4.16
CA ALA A 315 -3.95 3.82 -4.83
C ALA A 315 -5.11 4.54 -5.57
N PHE A 316 -5.51 5.71 -5.08
CA PHE A 316 -6.51 6.58 -5.67
C PHE A 316 -6.06 7.23 -7.00
N ALA A 317 -4.76 7.53 -7.16
CA ALA A 317 -4.26 8.29 -8.32
C ALA A 317 -4.33 7.52 -9.64
N GLU A 318 -4.43 6.19 -9.57
CA GLU A 318 -4.35 5.30 -10.74
C GLU A 318 -5.73 4.97 -11.35
N ASP A 319 -6.83 5.10 -10.58
CA ASP A 319 -8.18 4.76 -11.07
C ASP A 319 -9.31 5.63 -10.49
N GLN A 320 -9.88 6.49 -11.33
CA GLN A 320 -10.84 7.50 -10.90
C GLN A 320 -12.27 7.01 -10.67
N ARG A 321 -12.66 5.88 -11.27
CA ARG A 321 -13.98 5.29 -10.97
C ARG A 321 -13.96 4.60 -9.60
N TRP A 322 -12.78 4.12 -9.20
CA TRP A 322 -12.55 3.62 -7.85
C TRP A 322 -12.50 4.75 -6.82
N ALA A 323 -11.88 5.88 -7.19
CA ALA A 323 -11.80 7.08 -6.37
C ALA A 323 -13.15 7.61 -5.87
N SER A 324 -14.17 7.70 -6.75
CA SER A 324 -15.51 8.18 -6.36
C SER A 324 -16.29 7.18 -5.50
N GLN A 325 -15.86 5.91 -5.49
CA GLN A 325 -16.40 4.82 -4.68
C GLN A 325 -15.58 4.59 -3.39
N SER A 326 -14.51 5.36 -3.17
CA SER A 326 -13.58 5.21 -2.06
C SER A 326 -13.91 6.13 -0.89
N PHE A 327 -13.82 5.58 0.31
CA PHE A 327 -14.12 6.21 1.59
C PHE A 327 -12.98 5.91 2.58
N VAL A 328 -12.87 6.75 3.60
CA VAL A 328 -11.89 6.64 4.67
C VAL A 328 -12.59 6.63 6.01
N ALA A 329 -12.23 5.67 6.85
CA ALA A 329 -12.65 5.59 8.23
C ALA A 329 -11.41 5.71 9.12
N VAL A 330 -11.39 6.67 10.02
CA VAL A 330 -10.31 6.85 11.00
C VAL A 330 -10.93 6.93 12.38
N ALA A 331 -10.47 6.09 13.31
CA ALA A 331 -10.91 6.17 14.69
C ALA A 331 -10.35 7.45 15.34
N ASP A 332 -11.14 8.12 16.19
CA ASP A 332 -10.77 9.42 16.79
C ASP A 332 -9.42 9.43 17.51
N ALA A 333 -9.04 8.30 18.12
CA ALA A 333 -7.78 8.14 18.84
C ALA A 333 -6.69 7.43 18.02
N GLY A 334 -6.86 7.30 16.70
CA GLY A 334 -5.92 6.62 15.79
C GLY A 334 -5.80 5.11 16.02
N GLN A 335 -6.82 4.50 16.63
CA GLN A 335 -6.82 3.08 16.98
C GLN A 335 -7.14 2.19 15.79
N ASP A 336 -6.50 1.01 15.73
CA ASP A 336 -6.86 -0.05 14.79
C ASP A 336 -8.25 -0.66 15.14
N PRO A 337 -8.94 -1.33 14.20
CA PRO A 337 -10.25 -1.94 14.47
C PRO A 337 -10.26 -2.95 15.63
N ASN A 338 -9.15 -3.69 15.85
CA ASN A 338 -9.06 -4.62 16.97
C ASN A 338 -8.99 -3.91 18.33
N GLU A 339 -8.17 -2.87 18.44
CA GLU A 339 -8.05 -2.01 19.61
C GLU A 339 -9.35 -1.25 19.88
N LEU A 340 -9.99 -0.76 18.83
CA LEU A 340 -11.29 -0.09 18.93
C LEU A 340 -12.34 -1.05 19.49
N ARG A 341 -12.41 -2.29 18.97
CA ARG A 341 -13.31 -3.34 19.50
C ARG A 341 -13.03 -3.65 20.96
N GLN A 342 -11.76 -3.74 21.35
CA GLN A 342 -11.39 -4.05 22.73
C GLN A 342 -11.81 -2.95 23.72
N ARG A 343 -11.75 -1.68 23.31
CA ARG A 343 -12.12 -0.54 24.18
C ARG A 343 -13.61 -0.20 24.13
N GLY A 344 -14.21 -0.20 22.94
CA GLY A 344 -15.55 0.30 22.68
C GLY A 344 -16.58 -0.77 22.30
N GLY A 345 -16.19 -2.04 22.23
CA GLY A 345 -17.06 -3.14 21.83
C GLY A 345 -17.34 -3.19 20.32
N ASP A 346 -18.23 -4.10 19.93
CA ASP A 346 -18.56 -4.33 18.52
C ASP A 346 -19.23 -3.12 17.85
N ASP A 347 -20.06 -2.38 18.59
CA ASP A 347 -20.76 -1.18 18.09
C ASP A 347 -19.78 -0.09 17.65
N ALA A 348 -18.65 0.08 18.36
CA ALA A 348 -17.64 1.06 18.01
C ALA A 348 -17.01 0.78 16.63
N VAL A 349 -16.80 -0.49 16.29
CA VAL A 349 -16.28 -0.88 14.97
C VAL A 349 -17.32 -0.65 13.87
N ARG A 350 -18.62 -0.89 14.15
CA ARG A 350 -19.68 -0.60 13.18
C ARG A 350 -19.78 0.90 12.90
N HIS A 351 -19.80 1.73 13.95
CA HIS A 351 -19.84 3.18 13.81
C HIS A 351 -18.63 3.72 13.04
N LEU A 352 -17.43 3.18 13.28
CA LEU A 352 -16.23 3.55 12.50
C LEU A 352 -16.46 3.42 10.98
N VAL A 353 -17.13 2.34 10.56
CA VAL A 353 -17.42 2.07 9.14
C VAL A 353 -18.60 2.90 8.62
N GLU A 354 -19.61 3.14 9.47
CA GLU A 354 -20.78 3.97 9.14
C GLU A 354 -20.41 5.45 8.96
N ASP A 355 -19.48 5.95 9.77
CA ASP A 355 -18.99 7.33 9.76
C ASP A 355 -17.89 7.57 8.71
N ALA A 356 -17.63 6.58 7.83
CA ALA A 356 -16.61 6.69 6.80
C ALA A 356 -16.89 7.88 5.86
N VAL A 357 -15.90 8.76 5.72
CA VAL A 357 -15.99 9.96 4.89
C VAL A 357 -15.50 9.70 3.48
N PRO A 358 -16.04 10.36 2.45
CA PRO A 358 -15.52 10.24 1.08
C PRO A 358 -14.01 10.55 1.01
N MET A 359 -13.26 9.78 0.23
CA MET A 359 -11.81 9.93 0.10
C MET A 359 -11.41 11.34 -0.36
N PHE A 360 -12.17 11.93 -1.29
CA PHE A 360 -11.96 13.31 -1.74
C PHE A 360 -12.14 14.33 -0.61
N GLU A 361 -13.21 14.22 0.16
CA GLU A 361 -13.44 15.07 1.32
C GLU A 361 -12.30 14.95 2.34
N PHE A 362 -11.90 13.72 2.67
CA PHE A 362 -10.79 13.44 3.56
C PHE A 362 -9.49 14.09 3.07
N ALA A 363 -9.12 13.88 1.80
CA ALA A 363 -7.91 14.43 1.19
C ALA A 363 -7.90 15.96 1.24
N VAL A 364 -9.04 16.59 0.93
CA VAL A 364 -9.16 18.04 0.97
C VAL A 364 -9.05 18.56 2.40
N ARG A 365 -9.80 18.01 3.35
CA ARG A 365 -9.75 18.44 4.77
C ARG A 365 -8.34 18.31 5.35
N THR A 366 -7.68 17.18 5.11
CA THR A 366 -6.29 16.93 5.55
C THR A 366 -5.31 17.92 4.92
N THR A 367 -5.54 18.34 3.68
CA THR A 367 -4.70 19.36 3.01
C THR A 367 -4.96 20.76 3.57
N ILE A 368 -6.22 21.12 3.79
CA ILE A 368 -6.64 22.41 4.37
C ILE A 368 -6.08 22.59 5.78
N GLY A 369 -6.08 21.54 6.60
CA GLY A 369 -5.63 21.60 8.00
C GLY A 369 -4.17 22.00 8.21
N ARG A 370 -3.37 22.13 7.14
CA ARG A 370 -1.97 22.59 7.19
C ARG A 370 -1.83 24.11 7.12
N PHE A 371 -2.91 24.85 6.90
CA PHE A 371 -2.90 26.29 6.66
C PHE A 371 -3.72 27.04 7.70
N ASP A 372 -3.27 28.25 8.05
CA ASP A 372 -4.04 29.17 8.89
C ASP A 372 -5.09 29.91 8.06
N LEU A 373 -6.34 29.45 8.14
CA LEU A 373 -7.48 30.04 7.43
C LEU A 373 -7.91 31.41 7.96
N GLY A 374 -7.36 31.86 9.10
CA GLY A 374 -7.57 33.22 9.59
C GLY A 374 -6.94 34.29 8.69
N THR A 375 -5.86 33.93 7.98
CA THR A 375 -5.11 34.84 7.11
C THR A 375 -5.55 34.76 5.65
N ALA A 376 -5.40 35.86 4.90
CA ALA A 376 -5.71 35.86 3.47
C ALA A 376 -4.73 34.96 2.69
N GLU A 377 -3.45 35.02 3.06
CA GLU A 377 -2.37 34.21 2.51
C GLU A 377 -2.62 32.72 2.75
N GLY A 378 -3.01 32.34 3.97
CA GLY A 378 -3.32 30.96 4.31
C GLY A 378 -4.52 30.42 3.54
N ARG A 379 -5.58 31.22 3.35
CA ARG A 379 -6.72 30.84 2.49
C ARG A 379 -6.29 30.64 1.04
N VAL A 380 -5.51 31.55 0.46
CA VAL A 380 -5.03 31.43 -0.94
C VAL A 380 -4.13 30.20 -1.12
N MET A 381 -3.21 29.97 -0.19
CA MET A 381 -2.34 28.78 -0.23
C MET A 381 -3.12 27.48 -0.07
N ALA A 382 -4.14 27.48 0.78
CA ALA A 382 -5.05 26.34 0.93
C ALA A 382 -5.80 26.06 -0.38
N ILE A 383 -6.40 27.08 -1.03
CA ILE A 383 -7.08 26.92 -2.34
C ILE A 383 -6.13 26.30 -3.36
N ARG A 384 -4.92 26.86 -3.53
CA ARG A 384 -3.94 26.37 -4.50
C ARG A 384 -3.49 24.94 -4.23
N SER A 385 -3.47 24.53 -2.97
CA SER A 385 -3.07 23.18 -2.57
C SER A 385 -4.18 22.15 -2.79
N VAL A 386 -5.45 22.53 -2.63
CA VAL A 386 -6.60 21.62 -2.82
C VAL A 386 -7.12 21.61 -4.27
N ALA A 387 -6.87 22.68 -5.03
CA ALA A 387 -7.33 22.79 -6.42
C ALA A 387 -6.92 21.60 -7.32
N PRO A 388 -5.68 21.06 -7.26
CA PRO A 388 -5.31 19.87 -8.01
C PRO A 388 -6.12 18.61 -7.64
N ILE A 389 -6.50 18.48 -6.36
CA ILE A 389 -7.30 17.33 -5.88
C ILE A 389 -8.69 17.38 -6.49
N ILE A 390 -9.34 18.56 -6.46
CA ILE A 390 -10.68 18.77 -7.02
C ILE A 390 -10.64 18.69 -8.56
N ALA A 391 -9.60 19.24 -9.20
CA ALA A 391 -9.41 19.13 -10.65
C ALA A 391 -9.28 17.67 -11.11
N GLY A 392 -8.75 16.79 -10.24
CA GLY A 392 -8.67 15.36 -10.46
C GLY A 392 -10.02 14.63 -10.49
N ILE A 393 -11.11 15.22 -9.99
CA ILE A 393 -12.46 14.63 -10.02
C ILE A 393 -13.00 14.67 -11.46
N ARG A 394 -13.02 13.54 -12.19
CA ARG A 394 -13.64 13.48 -13.54
C ARG A 394 -15.17 13.47 -13.55
N ASP A 395 -15.81 13.12 -12.44
CA ASP A 395 -17.27 13.18 -12.36
C ASP A 395 -17.76 14.64 -12.46
N GLU A 396 -18.44 14.95 -13.57
CA GLU A 396 -18.89 16.30 -13.91
C GLU A 396 -19.97 16.82 -12.96
N GLY A 397 -20.73 15.92 -12.31
CA GLY A 397 -21.73 16.29 -11.31
C GLY A 397 -21.10 16.50 -9.92
N LEU A 398 -20.09 15.71 -9.58
CA LEU A 398 -19.45 15.75 -8.26
C LEU A 398 -18.50 16.94 -8.10
N ARG A 399 -17.78 17.32 -9.17
CA ARG A 399 -16.78 18.40 -9.10
C ARG A 399 -17.38 19.75 -8.66
N PRO A 400 -18.50 20.25 -9.23
CA PRO A 400 -19.12 21.51 -8.77
C PRO A 400 -19.56 21.49 -7.31
N GLU A 401 -20.04 20.34 -6.82
CA GLU A 401 -20.45 20.18 -5.42
C GLU A 401 -19.25 20.27 -4.46
N TYR A 402 -18.11 19.66 -4.82
CA TYR A 402 -16.87 19.83 -4.05
C TYR A 402 -16.35 21.27 -4.09
N ILE A 403 -16.41 21.96 -5.24
CA ILE A 403 -16.02 23.37 -5.32
C ILE A 403 -16.86 24.22 -4.34
N ARG A 404 -18.18 24.01 -4.31
CA ARG A 404 -19.09 24.72 -3.38
C ARG A 404 -18.77 24.40 -1.92
N THR A 405 -18.57 23.11 -1.60
CA THR A 405 -18.29 22.64 -0.25
C THR A 405 -16.97 23.21 0.28
N VAL A 406 -15.92 23.17 -0.55
CA VAL A 406 -14.58 23.68 -0.21
C VAL A 406 -14.55 25.19 -0.06
N SER A 407 -15.31 25.92 -0.89
CA SER A 407 -15.54 27.36 -0.72
C SER A 407 -16.09 27.67 0.68
N GLY A 408 -17.06 26.87 1.16
CA GLY A 408 -17.60 26.98 2.52
C GLY A 408 -16.56 26.73 3.62
N TRP A 409 -15.73 25.69 3.47
CA TRP A 409 -14.68 25.38 4.46
C TRP A 409 -13.58 26.44 4.53
N LEU A 410 -13.23 27.04 3.39
CA LEU A 410 -12.17 28.04 3.31
C LEU A 410 -12.64 29.46 3.59
N GLY A 411 -13.96 29.73 3.57
CA GLY A 411 -14.50 31.07 3.74
C GLY A 411 -14.19 32.00 2.57
N VAL A 412 -14.18 31.47 1.35
CA VAL A 412 -13.86 32.19 0.09
C VAL A 412 -14.97 31.99 -0.93
N THR A 413 -15.01 32.76 -2.02
CA THR A 413 -16.11 32.63 -2.98
C THR A 413 -15.97 31.38 -3.85
N VAL A 414 -17.09 30.87 -4.35
CA VAL A 414 -17.14 29.69 -5.25
C VAL A 414 -16.33 29.96 -6.51
N GLU A 415 -16.38 31.19 -7.03
CA GLU A 415 -15.67 31.62 -8.23
C GLU A 415 -14.15 31.57 -8.04
N GLN A 416 -13.66 31.94 -6.84
CA GLN A 416 -12.23 31.87 -6.52
C GLN A 416 -11.71 30.42 -6.53
N VAL A 417 -12.46 29.50 -5.92
CA VAL A 417 -12.11 28.08 -5.93
C VAL A 417 -12.22 27.50 -7.34
N ALA A 418 -13.29 27.82 -8.07
CA ALA A 418 -13.51 27.36 -9.44
C ALA A 418 -12.39 27.82 -10.39
N HIS A 419 -11.92 29.06 -10.24
CA HIS A 419 -10.82 29.60 -11.03
C HIS A 419 -9.53 28.80 -10.82
N GLU A 420 -9.11 28.61 -9.57
CA GLU A 420 -7.88 27.87 -9.25
C GLU A 420 -7.97 26.39 -9.66
N VAL A 421 -9.15 25.77 -9.53
CA VAL A 421 -9.39 24.40 -10.05
C VAL A 421 -9.26 24.33 -11.56
N SER A 422 -9.79 25.32 -12.29
CA SER A 422 -9.63 25.41 -13.75
C SER A 422 -8.16 25.57 -14.15
N VAL A 423 -7.42 26.44 -13.44
CA VAL A 423 -5.98 26.66 -13.68
C VAL A 423 -5.20 25.35 -13.45
N ALA A 424 -5.44 24.67 -12.34
CA ALA A 424 -4.81 23.38 -12.02
C ALA A 424 -5.14 22.30 -13.07
N GLY A 425 -6.39 22.25 -13.55
CA GLY A 425 -6.81 21.32 -14.61
C GLY A 425 -6.11 21.57 -15.95
N THR A 426 -5.94 22.83 -16.35
CA THR A 426 -5.21 23.19 -17.57
C THR A 426 -3.72 22.92 -17.50
N ALA A 427 -3.09 23.10 -16.33
CA ALA A 427 -1.68 22.76 -16.12
C ALA A 427 -1.43 21.24 -16.22
N ALA A 428 -2.37 20.42 -15.74
CA ALA A 428 -2.30 18.96 -15.86
C ALA A 428 -2.54 18.46 -17.29
N ALA A 429 -3.34 19.17 -18.10
CA ALA A 429 -3.64 18.80 -19.48
C ALA A 429 -2.55 19.21 -20.50
N GLN A 430 -1.61 20.08 -20.13
CA GLN A 430 -0.53 20.56 -20.99
C GLN A 430 0.75 19.72 -20.93
N VAL A 431 0.79 18.64 -20.14
CA VAL A 431 1.86 17.64 -20.20
C VAL A 431 1.56 16.69 -21.38
N PRO A 432 2.39 16.64 -22.44
CA PRO A 432 2.14 15.74 -23.56
C PRO A 432 2.23 14.30 -23.07
N VAL A 433 1.16 13.53 -23.25
CA VAL A 433 1.19 12.07 -23.11
C VAL A 433 1.97 11.51 -24.29
N THR A 434 3.30 11.43 -24.18
CA THR A 434 4.07 10.55 -25.03
C THR A 434 3.84 9.12 -24.56
N SER A 435 3.05 8.40 -25.35
CA SER A 435 2.86 6.95 -25.23
C SER A 435 4.19 6.24 -25.45
N SER A 436 5.01 6.15 -24.41
CA SER A 436 6.15 5.25 -24.35
C SER A 436 5.68 3.93 -23.77
N ARG A 437 5.46 2.98 -24.67
CA ARG A 437 5.31 1.56 -24.39
C ARG A 437 6.68 1.05 -23.94
N ALA A 438 7.07 1.31 -22.70
CA ALA A 438 8.35 0.90 -22.14
C ALA A 438 8.17 -0.33 -21.23
N GLN A 439 9.05 -1.30 -21.47
CA GLN A 439 9.15 -2.58 -20.81
C GLN A 439 9.25 -2.45 -19.29
N ARG A 440 8.53 -3.33 -18.58
CA ARG A 440 8.73 -3.62 -17.15
C ARG A 440 10.20 -4.02 -16.92
N PRO A 441 10.92 -3.41 -15.96
CA PRO A 441 12.09 -4.06 -15.38
C PRO A 441 11.61 -5.18 -14.45
N GLU A 442 12.19 -6.36 -14.60
CA GLU A 442 12.03 -7.47 -13.65
C GLU A 442 12.67 -7.13 -12.30
N PRO A 443 12.09 -7.55 -11.16
CA PRO A 443 12.73 -7.39 -9.87
C PRO A 443 13.73 -8.53 -9.65
N SER A 444 15.02 -8.20 -9.74
CA SER A 444 16.11 -9.00 -9.19
C SER A 444 16.06 -9.05 -7.66
N GLN A 445 16.48 -10.20 -7.14
CA GLN A 445 16.62 -10.55 -5.73
C GLN A 445 17.57 -9.60 -4.99
N GLU A 446 17.35 -9.39 -3.68
CA GLU A 446 18.36 -9.50 -2.60
C GLU A 446 17.78 -8.93 -1.28
N ALA A 447 17.85 -9.67 -0.17
CA ALA A 447 18.95 -9.71 0.80
C ALA A 447 19.09 -8.39 1.59
N GLY A 448 19.24 -8.51 2.92
CA GLY A 448 19.19 -7.40 3.84
C GLY A 448 20.16 -6.28 3.46
N SER A 449 19.61 -5.10 3.20
CA SER A 449 20.35 -3.86 3.01
C SER A 449 19.90 -2.89 4.09
N THR A 450 20.88 -2.25 4.73
CA THR A 450 20.79 -0.98 5.46
C THR A 450 20.34 0.15 4.53
N ALA A 451 19.27 -0.05 3.75
CA ALA A 451 18.88 0.88 2.71
C ALA A 451 18.48 2.22 3.31
N LEU A 452 19.22 3.27 2.93
CA LEU A 452 18.87 4.66 3.23
C LEU A 452 17.41 4.93 2.80
N PRO A 453 16.61 5.62 3.64
CA PRO A 453 15.23 5.93 3.28
C PRO A 453 15.19 6.81 2.02
N PRO A 454 14.28 6.55 1.07
CA PRO A 454 14.19 7.34 -0.15
C PRO A 454 13.81 8.80 0.18
N PRO A 455 14.42 9.81 -0.48
CA PRO A 455 14.08 11.22 -0.27
C PRO A 455 12.58 11.51 -0.50
N ASP A 456 11.91 12.20 0.43
CA ASP A 456 10.50 12.59 0.27
C ASP A 456 10.38 13.93 -0.46
N LEU A 457 10.30 13.89 -1.80
CA LEU A 457 10.19 15.07 -2.66
C LEU A 457 8.92 15.93 -2.46
N ARG A 458 8.01 15.52 -1.55
CA ARG A 458 6.85 16.34 -1.15
C ARG A 458 7.20 17.32 -0.04
N ASP A 459 8.31 17.11 0.67
CA ASP A 459 8.86 18.07 1.60
C ASP A 459 9.51 19.22 0.80
N PRO A 460 9.05 20.48 0.96
CA PRO A 460 9.59 21.62 0.21
C PRO A 460 11.07 21.92 0.47
N VAL A 461 11.65 21.39 1.54
CA VAL A 461 13.09 21.47 1.87
C VAL A 461 13.85 20.39 1.10
N VAL A 462 13.43 19.12 1.24
CA VAL A 462 14.04 17.99 0.51
C VAL A 462 13.93 18.18 -1.00
N PHE A 463 12.83 18.77 -1.47
CA PHE A 463 12.68 19.13 -2.89
C PHE A 463 13.68 20.22 -3.32
N ALA A 464 13.96 21.22 -2.48
CA ALA A 464 14.96 22.24 -2.77
C ALA A 464 16.39 21.66 -2.74
N GLU A 465 16.68 20.74 -1.81
CA GLU A 465 17.95 19.99 -1.76
C GLU A 465 18.14 19.13 -3.01
N HIS A 466 17.09 18.43 -3.42
CA HIS A 466 17.07 17.66 -4.66
C HIS A 466 17.40 18.54 -5.88
N GLN A 467 16.72 19.67 -6.02
CA GLN A 467 16.98 20.63 -7.11
C GLN A 467 18.40 21.21 -7.08
N LEU A 468 18.92 21.52 -5.88
CA LEU A 468 20.28 22.00 -5.71
C LEU A 468 21.29 20.95 -6.20
N LEU A 469 21.19 19.70 -5.72
CA LEU A 469 22.12 18.63 -6.11
C LEU A 469 22.04 18.30 -7.61
N GLN A 470 20.84 18.30 -8.21
CA GLN A 470 20.68 18.19 -9.66
C GLN A 470 21.50 19.26 -10.38
N CYS A 471 21.36 20.52 -9.97
CA CYS A 471 22.07 21.63 -10.60
C CYS A 471 23.58 21.62 -10.32
N LEU A 472 24.05 21.18 -9.15
CA LEU A 472 25.49 21.04 -8.85
C LEU A 472 26.16 19.97 -9.72
N LEU A 473 25.44 18.89 -10.06
CA LEU A 473 25.95 17.82 -10.92
C LEU A 473 25.87 18.19 -12.41
N GLN A 474 24.78 18.81 -12.84
CA GLN A 474 24.53 19.09 -14.26
C GLN A 474 25.13 20.43 -14.73
N TYR A 475 25.16 21.44 -13.86
CA TYR A 475 25.53 22.82 -14.19
C TYR A 475 26.45 23.48 -13.14
N PRO A 476 27.58 22.84 -12.75
CA PRO A 476 28.43 23.30 -11.66
C PRO A 476 28.99 24.72 -11.86
N SER A 477 29.17 25.16 -13.10
CA SER A 477 29.71 26.50 -13.45
C SER A 477 28.75 27.66 -13.19
N LEU A 478 27.48 27.39 -12.86
CA LEU A 478 26.48 28.42 -12.55
C LEU A 478 26.57 28.90 -11.10
N PHE A 479 27.25 28.15 -10.24
CA PHE A 479 27.30 28.40 -8.80
C PHE A 479 28.59 29.11 -8.40
N ASP A 480 28.48 29.95 -7.37
CA ASP A 480 29.65 30.45 -6.66
C ASP A 480 30.19 29.36 -5.72
N VAL A 481 31.49 29.11 -5.79
CA VAL A 481 32.15 28.04 -5.02
C VAL A 481 32.01 28.30 -3.51
N ALA A 482 32.20 29.54 -3.07
CA ALA A 482 32.16 29.88 -1.66
C ALA A 482 30.75 29.76 -1.07
N GLU A 483 29.72 30.05 -1.86
CA GLU A 483 28.33 29.91 -1.41
C GLU A 483 27.89 28.45 -1.24
N VAL A 484 28.38 27.55 -2.09
CA VAL A 484 28.09 26.10 -1.99
C VAL A 484 28.93 25.43 -0.92
N ASP A 485 30.20 25.82 -0.76
CA ASP A 485 31.06 25.33 0.32
C ASP A 485 30.55 25.73 1.72
N ALA A 486 29.72 26.78 1.82
CA ALA A 486 29.05 27.15 3.05
C ALA A 486 27.89 26.20 3.45
N ILE A 487 27.46 25.29 2.58
CA ILE A 487 26.41 24.29 2.84
C ILE A 487 27.06 22.99 3.31
N GLU A 488 27.11 22.78 4.63
CA GLU A 488 27.66 21.54 5.20
C GLU A 488 26.77 20.32 4.89
N PRO A 489 27.32 19.13 4.59
CA PRO A 489 26.49 17.97 4.25
C PRO A 489 25.52 17.56 5.35
N GLU A 490 25.92 17.66 6.62
CA GLU A 490 25.07 17.37 7.77
C GLU A 490 23.88 18.34 7.89
N ALA A 491 23.90 19.45 7.13
CA ALA A 491 22.78 20.38 7.03
C ALA A 491 21.62 19.84 6.20
N MET A 492 21.84 18.86 5.33
CA MET A 492 20.79 18.26 4.50
C MET A 492 19.76 17.55 5.39
N VAL A 493 18.50 17.55 4.96
CA VAL A 493 17.39 16.87 5.65
C VAL A 493 17.31 15.41 5.24
N ALA A 494 17.56 15.10 3.96
CA ALA A 494 17.57 13.73 3.48
C ALA A 494 18.95 13.08 3.66
N PRO A 495 19.08 11.96 4.40
CA PRO A 495 20.37 11.27 4.59
C PRO A 495 21.07 10.88 3.27
N ALA A 496 20.29 10.50 2.26
CA ALA A 496 20.85 10.18 0.94
C ALA A 496 21.45 11.41 0.24
N TYR A 497 20.89 12.61 0.44
CA TYR A 497 21.42 13.86 -0.13
C TYR A 497 22.62 14.39 0.63
N GLN A 498 22.70 14.13 1.93
CA GLN A 498 23.92 14.35 2.69
C GLN A 498 25.10 13.58 2.05
N LEU A 499 24.96 12.27 1.85
CA LEU A 499 26.02 11.44 1.26
C LEU A 499 26.37 11.84 -0.18
N VAL A 500 25.39 12.29 -0.97
CA VAL A 500 25.66 12.83 -2.31
C VAL A 500 26.48 14.13 -2.23
N LEU A 501 26.17 15.03 -1.29
CA LEU A 501 26.95 16.27 -1.11
C LEU A 501 28.37 15.97 -0.57
N GLU A 502 28.51 14.99 0.32
CA GLU A 502 29.82 14.49 0.78
C GLU A 502 30.65 13.98 -0.40
N ALA A 503 30.05 13.19 -1.30
CA ALA A 503 30.71 12.70 -2.50
C ALA A 503 31.14 13.84 -3.45
N VAL A 504 30.28 14.86 -3.63
CA VAL A 504 30.61 16.07 -4.41
C VAL A 504 31.82 16.80 -3.82
N ARG A 505 31.88 16.95 -2.50
CA ARG A 505 33.03 17.57 -1.82
C ARG A 505 34.29 16.71 -1.93
N ALA A 506 34.17 15.41 -1.69
CA ALA A 506 35.28 14.46 -1.78
C ALA A 506 35.88 14.39 -3.20
N ALA A 507 35.06 14.58 -4.24
CA ALA A 507 35.50 14.70 -5.62
C ALA A 507 36.32 15.98 -5.93
N GLY A 508 36.48 16.88 -4.95
CA GLY A 508 37.21 18.14 -5.08
C GLY A 508 36.30 19.37 -5.28
N GLY A 509 34.99 19.22 -5.07
CA GLY A 509 34.02 20.32 -5.10
C GLY A 509 33.88 21.00 -6.46
N LEU A 510 33.19 22.14 -6.45
CA LEU A 510 32.89 22.90 -7.68
C LEU A 510 34.15 23.43 -8.39
N SER A 511 35.21 23.72 -7.64
CA SER A 511 36.51 24.15 -8.19
C SER A 511 37.13 23.10 -9.12
N THR A 512 36.93 21.82 -8.81
CA THR A 512 37.34 20.70 -9.67
C THR A 512 36.32 20.48 -10.78
N ALA A 513 35.02 20.61 -10.48
CA ALA A 513 33.94 20.41 -11.46
C ALA A 513 34.08 21.32 -12.70
N VAL A 514 34.44 22.60 -12.50
CA VAL A 514 34.61 23.56 -13.61
C VAL A 514 35.82 23.27 -14.52
N ALA A 515 36.77 22.44 -14.06
CA ALA A 515 37.95 22.04 -14.82
C ALA A 515 37.75 20.73 -15.61
N LEU A 516 36.61 20.05 -15.42
CA LEU A 516 36.30 18.76 -16.03
C LEU A 516 35.17 18.88 -17.06
N SER A 517 35.06 17.89 -17.96
CA SER A 517 33.85 17.73 -18.76
C SER A 517 32.69 17.26 -17.86
N GLY A 518 31.43 17.51 -18.24
CA GLY A 518 30.27 17.07 -17.45
C GLY A 518 30.29 15.57 -17.15
N GLN A 519 30.64 14.74 -18.14
CA GLN A 519 30.81 13.29 -17.93
C GLN A 519 31.99 12.95 -17.00
N GLY A 520 33.12 13.66 -17.12
CA GLY A 520 34.27 13.48 -16.24
C GLY A 520 33.95 13.87 -14.79
N TRP A 521 33.14 14.93 -14.60
CA TRP A 521 32.67 15.36 -13.29
C TRP A 521 31.75 14.31 -12.64
N ILE A 522 30.72 13.84 -13.36
CA ILE A 522 29.79 12.82 -12.85
C ILE A 522 30.52 11.52 -12.50
N SER A 523 31.45 11.07 -13.35
CA SER A 523 32.28 9.88 -13.10
C SER A 523 33.09 10.03 -11.81
N ARG A 524 33.73 11.19 -11.62
CA ARG A 524 34.56 11.47 -10.44
C ARG A 524 33.74 11.54 -9.16
N VAL A 525 32.53 12.13 -9.20
CA VAL A 525 31.62 12.12 -8.04
C VAL A 525 31.16 10.69 -7.74
N GLY A 526 30.84 9.90 -8.75
CA GLY A 526 30.45 8.49 -8.59
C GLY A 526 31.55 7.58 -8.00
N GLU A 527 32.82 7.88 -8.28
CA GLU A 527 33.99 7.21 -7.68
C GLU A 527 34.15 7.50 -6.18
N HIS A 528 33.70 8.68 -5.73
CA HIS A 528 33.76 9.11 -4.33
C HIS A 528 32.42 8.91 -3.59
N ALA A 529 31.40 8.39 -4.27
CA ALA A 529 30.10 8.09 -3.70
C ALA A 529 30.05 6.65 -3.16
N ASP A 530 29.47 6.51 -1.97
CA ASP A 530 29.14 5.20 -1.39
C ASP A 530 28.26 4.39 -2.35
N GLU A 531 28.39 3.07 -2.28
CA GLU A 531 27.66 2.15 -3.15
C GLU A 531 26.13 2.35 -3.07
N GLU A 532 25.63 2.73 -1.89
CA GLU A 532 24.22 2.98 -1.62
C GLU A 532 23.66 4.22 -2.34
N VAL A 533 24.48 5.25 -2.63
CA VAL A 533 24.02 6.51 -3.26
C VAL A 533 24.54 6.73 -4.67
N ARG A 534 25.42 5.87 -5.18
CA ARG A 534 25.89 5.93 -6.58
C ARG A 534 24.75 5.91 -7.62
N PRO A 535 23.66 5.13 -7.46
CA PRO A 535 22.50 5.21 -8.35
C PRO A 535 21.83 6.59 -8.31
N LEU A 536 21.75 7.20 -7.11
CA LEU A 536 21.14 8.51 -6.91
C LEU A 536 21.97 9.64 -7.54
N VAL A 537 23.31 9.57 -7.49
CA VAL A 537 24.20 10.49 -8.22
C VAL A 537 23.91 10.42 -9.73
N THR A 538 23.75 9.20 -10.26
CA THR A 538 23.45 8.99 -11.69
C THR A 538 22.08 9.56 -12.07
N GLU A 539 21.07 9.32 -11.23
CA GLU A 539 19.71 9.85 -11.41
C GLU A 539 19.71 11.38 -11.42
N LEU A 540 20.30 12.01 -10.40
CA LEU A 540 20.38 13.46 -10.26
C LEU A 540 21.14 14.13 -11.40
N ALA A 541 22.13 13.44 -11.99
CA ALA A 541 22.92 13.94 -13.10
C ALA A 541 22.17 13.98 -14.45
N VAL A 542 21.03 13.31 -14.57
CA VAL A 542 20.24 13.26 -15.83
C VAL A 542 18.79 13.71 -15.68
N ALA A 543 18.31 13.81 -14.44
CA ALA A 543 16.93 14.18 -14.16
C ALA A 543 16.62 15.63 -14.61
N PRO A 544 15.42 15.90 -15.15
CA PRO A 544 15.08 17.22 -15.66
C PRO A 544 15.04 18.24 -14.52
N VAL A 545 15.73 19.37 -14.70
CA VAL A 545 15.65 20.50 -13.77
C VAL A 545 14.32 21.24 -14.00
N PRO A 546 13.49 21.46 -12.96
CA PRO A 546 12.20 22.14 -13.06
C PRO A 546 12.35 23.67 -13.15
N ALA A 547 13.21 24.11 -14.06
CA ALA A 547 13.44 25.51 -14.41
C ALA A 547 13.28 25.68 -15.92
N ARG A 548 12.84 26.87 -16.34
CA ARG A 548 12.85 27.21 -17.76
C ARG A 548 14.29 27.39 -18.21
N LEU A 549 14.77 26.47 -19.04
CA LEU A 549 16.09 26.58 -19.66
C LEU A 549 16.07 27.69 -20.72
N ASP A 550 17.17 28.44 -20.79
CA ASP A 550 17.38 29.42 -21.84
C ASP A 550 17.54 28.70 -23.19
N GLY A 551 16.77 29.13 -24.20
CA GLY A 551 16.72 28.44 -25.49
C GLY A 551 17.99 28.55 -26.34
N ALA A 552 18.90 29.48 -26.01
CA ALA A 552 20.16 29.66 -26.73
C ALA A 552 21.34 28.96 -26.04
N THR A 553 21.34 28.92 -24.71
CA THR A 553 22.45 28.39 -23.90
C THR A 553 22.17 27.01 -23.31
N GLY A 554 20.89 26.60 -23.19
CA GLY A 554 20.48 25.34 -22.57
C GLY A 554 20.67 25.31 -21.05
N LEU A 555 20.93 26.47 -20.42
CA LEU A 555 21.23 26.61 -19.00
C LEU A 555 20.01 27.10 -18.21
N PRO A 556 19.83 26.69 -16.94
CA PRO A 556 18.93 27.35 -16.02
C PRO A 556 19.32 28.83 -15.84
N GLY A 557 18.34 29.70 -15.62
CA GLY A 557 18.63 31.12 -15.35
C GLY A 557 19.39 31.30 -14.03
N ARG A 558 20.38 32.20 -13.99
CA ARG A 558 21.18 32.49 -12.77
C ARG A 558 20.33 32.79 -11.54
N ARG A 559 19.24 33.54 -11.71
CA ARG A 559 18.31 33.84 -10.62
C ARG A 559 17.76 32.58 -9.96
N TYR A 560 17.47 31.53 -10.73
CA TYR A 560 16.97 30.26 -10.20
C TYR A 560 18.04 29.53 -9.37
N THR A 561 19.28 29.46 -9.85
CA THR A 561 20.38 28.82 -9.11
C THR A 561 20.74 29.59 -7.83
N ASP A 562 20.73 30.92 -7.88
CA ASP A 562 21.00 31.77 -6.72
C ASP A 562 19.89 31.63 -5.67
N GLU A 563 18.62 31.58 -6.09
CA GLU A 563 17.46 31.35 -5.21
C GLU A 563 17.51 29.95 -4.55
N LEU A 564 17.99 28.91 -5.25
CA LEU A 564 18.16 27.56 -4.69
C LEU A 564 19.17 27.52 -3.56
N VAL A 565 20.38 28.08 -3.78
CA VAL A 565 21.43 28.15 -2.76
C VAL A 565 20.94 28.91 -1.54
N ARG A 566 20.32 30.08 -1.76
CA ARG A 566 19.75 30.90 -0.68
C ARG A 566 18.70 30.14 0.13
N ARG A 567 17.78 29.44 -0.53
CA ARG A 567 16.70 28.67 0.12
C ARG A 567 17.25 27.55 0.99
N VAL A 568 18.22 26.77 0.49
CA VAL A 568 18.84 25.67 1.27
C VAL A 568 19.63 26.22 2.45
N ARG A 569 20.39 27.30 2.26
CA ARG A 569 21.13 27.99 3.34
C ARG A 569 20.19 28.58 4.40
N GLU A 570 19.08 29.19 4.00
CA GLU A 570 18.13 29.78 4.94
C GLU A 570 17.50 28.71 5.83
N VAL A 571 17.04 27.61 5.24
CA VAL A 571 16.47 26.48 5.99
C VAL A 571 17.50 25.89 6.96
N THR A 572 18.73 25.72 6.50
CA THR A 572 19.86 25.23 7.30
C THR A 572 20.11 26.13 8.53
N LEU A 573 20.19 27.44 8.33
CA LEU A 573 20.44 28.40 9.41
C LEU A 573 19.29 28.42 10.42
N ARG A 574 18.03 28.39 9.96
CA ARG A 574 16.85 28.32 10.85
C ARG A 574 16.87 27.05 11.70
N ARG A 575 17.24 25.90 11.13
CA ARG A 575 17.36 24.63 11.86
C ARG A 575 18.47 24.69 12.92
N ARG A 576 19.68 25.15 12.55
CA ARG A 576 20.81 25.30 13.48
C ARG A 576 20.50 26.25 14.65
N ILE A 577 19.72 27.31 14.40
CA ILE A 577 19.22 28.21 15.45
C ILE A 577 18.27 27.45 16.38
N ALA A 578 17.30 26.72 15.84
CA ALA A 578 16.36 25.94 16.63
C ALA A 578 17.05 24.88 17.50
N ASP A 579 18.01 24.15 16.93
CA ASP A 579 18.79 23.13 17.64
C ASP A 579 19.64 23.75 18.76
N ALA A 580 20.28 24.90 18.50
CA ALA A 580 21.07 25.61 19.50
C ALA A 580 20.21 26.19 20.63
N ILE A 581 19.01 26.72 20.33
CA ILE A 581 18.03 27.16 21.34
C ILE A 581 17.56 25.97 22.17
N SER A 582 17.23 24.87 21.52
CA SER A 582 16.76 23.65 22.18
C SER A 582 17.84 23.04 23.07
N ALA A 583 19.10 23.07 22.64
CA ALA A 583 20.24 22.68 23.47
C ALA A 583 20.38 23.60 24.69
N LEU A 584 20.28 24.93 24.51
CA LEU A 584 20.39 25.90 25.61
C LEU A 584 19.29 25.70 26.67
N GLN A 585 18.07 25.37 26.24
CA GLN A 585 16.94 25.09 27.13
C GLN A 585 17.09 23.82 27.96
N ARG A 586 17.92 22.86 27.51
CA ARG A 586 18.18 21.60 28.21
C ARG A 586 19.38 21.64 29.15
N MET A 587 20.13 22.74 29.18
CA MET A 587 21.36 22.85 29.97
C MET A 587 21.07 23.15 31.45
N ASP A 588 21.88 22.56 32.32
CA ASP A 588 21.80 22.78 33.76
C ASP A 588 22.28 24.22 34.09
N PRO A 589 21.60 24.96 34.98
CA PRO A 589 22.05 26.25 35.50
C PRO A 589 23.51 26.27 36.01
N ALA A 590 24.08 25.12 36.40
CA ALA A 590 25.47 24.98 36.80
C ALA A 590 26.49 25.12 35.63
N GLN A 591 26.05 25.01 34.37
CA GLN A 591 26.89 25.09 33.16
C GLN A 591 26.92 26.50 32.55
N ALA A 592 27.29 27.50 33.37
CA ALA A 592 27.21 28.93 33.00
C ALA A 592 28.17 29.37 31.89
N GLU A 593 29.27 28.65 31.66
CA GLU A 593 30.24 28.96 30.60
C GLU A 593 29.79 28.40 29.24
N GLU A 594 29.33 27.16 29.20
CA GLU A 594 28.78 26.52 28.00
C GLU A 594 27.47 27.19 27.55
N SER A 595 26.62 27.62 28.49
CA SER A 595 25.41 28.40 28.20
C SER A 595 25.72 29.75 27.55
N ARG A 596 26.80 30.42 28.00
CA ARG A 596 27.28 31.67 27.39
C ARG A 596 27.83 31.43 25.98
N ALA A 597 28.61 30.36 25.78
CA ALA A 597 29.14 30.00 24.47
C ALA A 597 28.02 29.70 23.46
N LEU A 598 26.98 28.99 23.90
CA LEU A 598 25.83 28.66 23.07
C LEU A 598 24.97 29.90 22.76
N GLY A 599 24.82 30.82 23.71
CA GLY A 599 24.20 32.13 23.48
C GLY A 599 24.93 32.97 22.42
N ILE A 600 26.26 33.01 22.46
CA ILE A 600 27.08 33.68 21.44
C ILE A 600 26.90 33.02 20.07
N ARG A 601 26.84 31.67 20.03
CA ARG A 601 26.60 30.92 18.79
C ARG A 601 25.23 31.22 18.17
N ILE A 602 24.17 31.27 18.98
CA ILE A 602 22.82 31.65 18.53
C ILE A 602 22.83 33.06 17.92
N GLN A 603 23.45 34.04 18.60
CA GLN A 603 23.56 35.40 18.08
C GLN A 603 24.39 35.48 16.78
N GLY A 604 25.41 34.62 16.63
CA GLY A 604 26.17 34.48 15.38
C GLY A 604 25.28 34.01 14.23
N LEU A 605 24.57 32.90 14.43
CA LEU A 605 23.68 32.31 13.43
C LEU A 605 22.52 33.26 13.05
N GLN A 606 21.97 33.99 14.03
CA GLN A 606 20.92 34.97 13.79
C GLN A 606 21.41 36.16 12.95
N ARG A 607 22.65 36.62 13.17
CA ARG A 607 23.26 37.67 12.33
C ARG A 607 23.48 37.17 10.90
N GLU A 608 23.97 35.94 10.74
CA GLU A 608 24.16 35.31 9.43
C GLU A 608 22.83 35.18 8.67
N LEU A 609 21.77 34.73 9.34
CA LEU A 609 20.42 34.67 8.77
C LEU A 609 19.88 36.06 8.39
N ALA A 610 20.16 37.08 9.19
CA ALA A 610 19.75 38.46 8.91
C ALA A 610 20.48 39.03 7.68
N VAL A 611 21.78 38.77 7.53
CA VAL A 611 22.55 39.15 6.34
C VAL A 611 21.99 38.45 5.10
N LEU A 612 21.79 37.13 5.16
CA LEU A 612 21.24 36.36 4.04
C LEU A 612 19.87 36.88 3.58
N ARG A 613 19.02 37.31 4.52
CA ARG A 613 17.71 37.91 4.24
C ARG A 613 17.78 39.34 3.72
N SER A 614 18.76 40.14 4.16
CA SER A 614 18.95 41.51 3.66
C SER A 614 19.39 41.55 2.20
N GLU A 615 19.99 40.47 1.72
CA GLU A 615 20.30 40.28 0.30
C GLU A 615 19.08 39.81 -0.53
N MET A 616 17.91 39.56 0.09
CA MET A 616 16.66 39.17 -0.57
C MET A 616 15.73 40.35 -0.90
N THR A 617 15.98 41.52 -0.31
CA THR A 617 15.29 42.80 -0.58
C THR A 617 16.13 43.67 -1.50
#